data_AF-A0A1F5JN35-F1
#
_entry.id   AF-A0A1F5JN35-F1
#
_cell.length_a   1.000
_cell.length_b   1.000
_cell.length_c   1.000
_cell.angle_alpha   90.00
_cell.angle_beta   90.00
_cell.angle_gamma   90.00
#
_symmetry.space_group_name_H-M   'P 1'
#
loop_
_entity.id
_entity.type
_entity.pdbx_description
1 polymer ?
#
loop_
_entity_poly.entity_id
_entity_poly.type
_entity_poly.pdbx_seq_one_letter_code
_entity_poly.pdbx_strand_id
1 'polypeptide(L)'
;MTTFKTKLRIRIHLKLFKNGELMVNTWRRKRTAIWSLLKANFFDKGHIKVHYLPGVFNDAEFFSKEEGRRILDSFLDTALIKSTEETEWD
;
A
#
# COMPACT_ATOMS: atom_id res chain seq x y z
N MET A 1 0.72 15.60 30.61
CA MET A 1 0.61 15.73 29.15
C MET A 1 0.45 14.34 28.56
N THR A 2 -0.74 14.00 28.08
CA THR A 2 -0.99 12.73 27.38
C THR A 2 -0.54 12.88 25.94
N THR A 3 0.63 12.33 25.60
CA THR A 3 1.07 12.16 24.22
C THR A 3 0.14 11.15 23.54
N PHE A 4 -0.87 11.65 22.83
CA PHE A 4 -1.67 10.82 21.93
C PHE A 4 -0.75 10.34 20.81
N LYS A 5 -0.19 9.13 20.92
CA LYS A 5 0.40 8.43 19.78
C LYS A 5 -0.69 8.24 18.72
N THR A 6 -0.75 9.17 17.77
CA THR A 6 -1.69 9.08 16.65
C THR A 6 -1.27 7.88 15.83
N LYS A 7 -1.98 6.75 15.98
CA LYS A 7 -1.72 5.55 15.18
C LYS A 7 -1.81 5.93 13.71
N LEU A 8 -0.71 5.80 12.97
CA LEU A 8 -0.68 5.99 11.53
C LEU A 8 -1.80 5.15 10.88
N ARG A 9 -2.71 5.81 10.16
CA ARG A 9 -3.82 5.13 9.49
C ARG A 9 -3.46 4.91 8.04
N ILE A 10 -3.36 3.65 7.64
CA ILE A 10 -3.03 3.26 6.27
C ILE A 10 -4.28 2.80 5.51
N ARG A 11 -4.40 3.20 4.24
CA ARG A 11 -5.36 2.65 3.27
C ARG A 11 -4.63 2.22 2.01
N ILE A 12 -4.88 1.01 1.55
CA ILE A 12 -4.25 0.40 0.38
C ILE A 12 -5.31 0.23 -0.69
N HIS A 13 -5.12 0.84 -1.84
CA HIS A 13 -5.91 0.68 -3.05
C HIS A 13 -5.21 -0.29 -3.99
N LEU A 14 -5.93 -1.32 -4.42
CA LEU A 14 -5.46 -2.27 -5.41
C LEU A 14 -6.38 -2.20 -6.64
N LYS A 15 -5.77 -2.05 -7.81
CA LYS A 15 -6.40 -2.26 -9.11
C LYS A 15 -5.69 -3.39 -9.85
N LEU A 16 -6.43 -4.33 -10.43
CA LEU A 16 -5.89 -5.39 -11.28
C LEU A 16 -6.59 -5.35 -12.63
N PHE A 17 -5.82 -5.53 -13.69
CA PHE A 17 -6.27 -5.49 -15.07
C PHE A 17 -5.88 -6.76 -15.80
N LYS A 18 -6.76 -7.24 -16.68
CA LYS A 18 -6.50 -8.38 -17.57
C LYS A 18 -7.04 -8.04 -18.96
N ASN A 19 -6.24 -8.23 -20.00
CA ASN A 19 -6.59 -7.85 -21.38
C ASN A 19 -7.10 -6.40 -21.52
N GLY A 20 -6.57 -5.47 -20.71
CA GLY A 20 -7.02 -4.07 -20.68
C GLY A 20 -8.28 -3.80 -19.85
N GLU A 21 -8.96 -4.83 -19.35
CA GLU A 21 -10.17 -4.70 -18.54
C GLU A 21 -9.86 -4.66 -17.04
N LEU A 22 -10.56 -3.80 -16.29
CA LEU A 22 -10.42 -3.69 -14.84
C LEU A 22 -11.16 -4.83 -14.13
N MET A 23 -10.41 -5.75 -13.54
CA MET A 23 -10.92 -6.95 -12.88
C MET A 23 -11.13 -6.77 -11.38
N VAL A 24 -10.21 -6.08 -10.72
CA VAL A 24 -10.29 -5.78 -9.29
C VAL A 24 -10.09 -4.30 -9.10
N ASN A 25 -10.90 -3.68 -8.26
CA ASN A 25 -10.76 -2.30 -7.83
C ASN A 25 -11.21 -2.19 -6.38
N THR A 26 -10.27 -2.15 -5.43
CA THR A 26 -10.64 -2.27 -4.02
C THR A 26 -9.73 -1.58 -3.03
N TRP A 27 -10.31 -1.15 -1.93
CA TRP A 27 -9.62 -0.54 -0.81
C TRP A 27 -9.57 -1.49 0.38
N ARG A 28 -8.38 -1.68 0.96
CA ARG A 28 -8.14 -2.49 2.16
C ARG A 28 -7.23 -1.76 3.13
N ARG A 29 -7.27 -2.18 4.39
CA ARG A 29 -6.38 -1.66 5.45
C ARG A 29 -5.31 -2.66 5.88
N LYS A 30 -5.47 -3.93 5.51
CA LYS A 30 -4.61 -5.04 5.93
C LYS A 30 -3.79 -5.55 4.75
N ARG A 31 -2.48 -5.63 4.93
CA ARG A 31 -1.52 -6.24 3.98
C ARG A 31 -1.97 -7.65 3.54
N THR A 32 -2.37 -8.47 4.51
CA THR A 32 -2.83 -9.84 4.26
C THR A 32 -4.04 -9.93 3.33
N ALA A 33 -4.99 -8.98 3.42
CA ALA A 33 -6.16 -8.96 2.54
C ALA A 33 -5.78 -8.64 1.09
N ILE A 34 -4.80 -7.76 0.87
CA ILE A 34 -4.27 -7.45 -0.46
C ILE A 34 -3.55 -8.68 -1.05
N TRP A 35 -2.75 -9.36 -0.23
CA TRP A 35 -2.07 -10.59 -0.66
C TRP A 35 -3.04 -11.70 -1.07
N SER A 36 -4.12 -11.90 -0.31
CA SER A 36 -5.15 -12.86 -0.69
C SER A 36 -5.76 -12.52 -2.05
N LEU A 37 -6.01 -11.25 -2.34
CA LEU A 37 -6.52 -10.80 -3.64
C LEU A 37 -5.51 -11.02 -4.77
N LEU A 38 -4.23 -10.68 -4.56
CA LEU A 38 -3.17 -10.92 -5.55
C LEU A 38 -3.03 -12.41 -5.88
N LYS A 39 -3.13 -13.28 -4.87
CA LYS A 39 -3.04 -14.73 -5.07
C LYS A 39 -4.25 -15.27 -5.86
N ALA A 40 -5.46 -14.85 -5.49
CA ALA A 40 -6.70 -15.37 -6.05
C ALA A 40 -7.00 -14.93 -7.48
N ASN A 41 -6.40 -13.83 -7.96
CA ASN A 41 -6.71 -13.27 -9.27
C ASN A 41 -5.58 -13.53 -10.28
N PHE A 42 -5.96 -13.62 -11.55
CA PHE A 42 -5.06 -13.57 -12.70
C PHE A 42 -5.15 -12.20 -13.35
N PHE A 43 -4.01 -11.58 -13.65
CA PHE A 43 -3.92 -10.23 -14.19
C PHE A 43 -2.64 -10.11 -15.00
N ASP A 44 -2.63 -9.18 -15.96
CA ASP A 44 -1.46 -8.86 -16.79
C ASP A 44 -0.80 -7.57 -16.30
N LYS A 45 -1.58 -6.69 -15.67
CA LYS A 45 -1.13 -5.43 -15.07
C LYS A 45 -1.86 -5.18 -13.76
N GLY A 46 -1.14 -4.71 -12.76
CA GLY A 46 -1.67 -4.28 -11.49
C GLY A 46 -1.19 -2.87 -11.14
N HIS A 47 -1.94 -2.19 -10.31
CA HIS A 47 -1.59 -0.91 -9.74
C HIS A 47 -1.93 -0.91 -8.26
N ILE A 48 -0.98 -0.51 -7.42
CA ILE A 48 -1.18 -0.42 -5.98
C ILE A 48 -0.87 0.99 -5.49
N LYS A 49 -1.72 1.51 -4.61
CA LYS A 49 -1.55 2.83 -4.00
C LYS A 49 -1.78 2.75 -2.50
N VAL A 50 -0.82 3.20 -1.71
CA VAL A 50 -0.85 3.20 -0.25
C VAL A 50 -0.95 4.64 0.23
N HIS A 51 -2.03 4.97 0.91
CA HIS A 51 -2.25 6.25 1.57
C HIS A 51 -1.88 6.16 3.05
N TYR A 52 -0.98 7.04 3.48
CA TYR A 52 -0.60 7.26 4.88
C TYR A 52 -1.33 8.53 5.35
N LEU A 53 -2.31 8.37 6.24
CA LEU A 53 -3.05 9.51 6.75
C LEU A 53 -2.33 10.15 7.96
N PRO A 54 -2.22 11.50 8.00
CA PRO A 54 -2.78 12.45 7.03
C PRO A 54 -1.77 12.89 5.94
N GLY A 55 -1.93 12.42 4.70
CA GLY A 55 -1.55 13.18 3.50
C GLY A 55 -0.55 12.55 2.53
N VAL A 56 0.30 11.62 2.94
CA VAL A 56 1.31 11.03 2.04
C VAL A 56 0.71 9.83 1.31
N PHE A 57 1.16 9.57 0.08
CA PHE A 57 0.88 8.30 -0.59
C PHE A 57 2.08 7.83 -1.41
N ASN A 58 2.15 6.52 -1.62
CA ASN A 58 3.00 5.90 -2.62
C ASN A 58 2.13 5.09 -3.57
N ASP A 59 2.47 5.08 -4.85
CA ASP A 59 1.84 4.26 -5.85
C ASP A 59 2.84 3.70 -6.86
N ALA A 60 2.51 2.53 -7.40
CA ALA A 60 3.29 1.88 -8.43
C ALA A 60 2.45 0.88 -9.24
N GLU A 61 2.89 0.66 -10.47
CA GLU A 61 2.42 -0.41 -11.34
C GLU A 61 3.27 -1.67 -11.15
N PHE A 62 2.69 -2.84 -11.43
CA PHE A 62 3.38 -4.12 -11.39
C PHE A 62 2.77 -5.09 -12.40
N PHE A 63 3.56 -6.06 -12.85
CA PHE A 63 3.19 -7.00 -13.90
C PHE A 63 3.26 -8.46 -13.44
N SER A 64 3.67 -8.69 -12.19
CA SER A 64 3.67 -10.01 -11.55
C SER A 64 3.21 -9.97 -10.10
N LYS A 65 2.77 -11.11 -9.55
CA LYS A 65 2.34 -11.23 -8.15
C LYS A 65 3.51 -10.97 -7.19
N GLU A 66 4.70 -11.44 -7.56
CA GLU A 66 5.95 -11.31 -6.80
C GLU A 66 6.37 -9.84 -6.71
N GLU A 67 6.30 -9.12 -7.83
CA GLU A 67 6.58 -7.69 -7.90
C GLU A 67 5.57 -6.88 -7.08
N GLY A 68 4.27 -7.13 -7.27
CA GLY A 68 3.22 -6.46 -6.50
C GLY A 68 3.36 -6.69 -4.99
N ARG A 69 3.80 -7.89 -4.59
CA ARG A 69 4.15 -8.17 -3.19
C ARG A 69 5.36 -7.37 -2.72
N ARG A 70 6.46 -7.35 -3.47
CA ARG A 70 7.68 -6.59 -3.12
C ARG A 70 7.39 -5.10 -2.97
N ILE A 71 6.62 -4.51 -3.88
CA ILE A 71 6.20 -3.11 -3.84
C ILE A 71 5.36 -2.84 -2.60
N LEU A 72 4.33 -3.66 -2.35
CA LEU A 72 3.48 -3.49 -1.16
C LEU A 72 4.31 -3.58 0.13
N ASP A 73 5.26 -4.52 0.16
CA ASP A 73 6.13 -4.71 1.31
C ASP A 73 7.03 -3.48 1.49
N SER A 74 7.64 -2.97 0.43
CA SER A 74 8.44 -1.75 0.44
C SER A 74 7.65 -0.51 0.87
N PHE A 75 6.38 -0.39 0.46
CA PHE A 75 5.51 0.72 0.86
C PHE A 75 5.10 0.62 2.34
N LEU A 76 5.02 -0.59 2.89
CA LEU A 76 4.62 -0.81 4.28
C LEU A 76 5.81 -0.98 5.23
N ASP A 77 7.04 -1.11 4.71
CA ASP A 77 8.23 -1.21 5.54
C ASP A 77 8.59 0.13 6.17
N THR A 78 9.20 0.02 7.34
CA THR A 78 9.14 0.93 8.49
C THR A 78 9.79 2.31 8.25
N ALA A 79 10.42 2.55 7.10
CA ALA A 79 11.17 3.76 6.79
C ALA A 79 10.29 5.00 6.52
N LEU A 80 9.06 4.83 6.03
CA LEU A 80 8.10 5.94 5.84
C LEU A 80 7.21 6.22 7.04
N ILE A 81 7.21 5.32 8.03
CA ILE A 81 6.42 5.45 9.27
C ILE A 81 7.24 6.14 10.37
N LYS A 82 8.59 6.09 10.30
CA LYS A 82 9.51 6.68 11.29
C LYS A 82 10.02 8.08 10.95
N SER A 83 10.03 8.51 9.69
CA SER A 83 10.62 9.81 9.30
C SER A 83 9.80 11.04 9.72
N THR A 84 8.59 10.85 10.27
CA THR A 84 7.82 11.92 10.95
C THR A 84 8.14 12.06 12.44
N GLU A 85 9.02 11.25 13.02
CA GLU A 85 9.48 11.38 14.42
C GLU A 85 10.91 11.97 14.54
N GLU A 86 11.59 12.30 13.44
CA GLU A 86 12.95 12.89 13.44
C GLU A 86 13.00 14.24 12.68
N THR A 87 12.08 15.16 12.99
CA THR A 87 12.21 16.58 12.57
C THR A 87 11.92 17.52 13.74
N GLU A 88 12.48 17.19 14.90
CA GLU A 88 12.83 18.14 15.95
C GLU A 88 14.31 17.89 16.29
N TRP A 89 15.02 18.89 16.82
CA TRP A 89 16.48 19.06 17.01
C TRP A 89 17.20 19.64 15.77
N ASP A 90 17.57 20.92 15.68
CA ASP A 90 17.74 22.05 16.62
C ASP A 90 17.09 23.34 16.10
#